data_AF-A0A1F8M1M1-F1
#
_entry.id   AF-A0A1F8M1M1-F1
#
_cell.length_a   1.000
_cell.length_b   1.000
_cell.length_c   1.000
_cell.angle_alpha   90.00
_cell.angle_beta   90.00
_cell.angle_gamma   90.00
#
_symmetry.space_group_name_H-M   'P 1'
#
loop_
_entity.id
_entity.type
_entity.pdbx_description
1 polymer ?
#
loop_
_entity_poly.entity_id
_entity_poly.type
_entity_poly.pdbx_seq_one_letter_code
_entity_poly.pdbx_strand_id
1 'polypeptide(L)'
;MELLNSYLNGIDTGFNLMRQEKQDVPQVIIQMAALVGSLFQSADLHLPIFLEFWTQANHDPHIWEAAIAPYRRYQSYFAEMIQEGIDQGSLLPVDARLAGRVLVSLAMGMLMQSLFDPQVTDWQIEATQSMELLMKGIARRKE
;
A
#
# COMPACT_ATOMS: atom_id res chain seq x y z
N MET A 1 -4.11 -18.46 7.49
CA MET A 1 -2.82 -18.04 6.89
C MET A 1 -2.78 -18.21 5.38
N GLU A 2 -3.12 -19.37 4.81
CA GLU A 2 -3.04 -19.59 3.35
C GLU A 2 -3.89 -18.60 2.54
N LEU A 3 -5.10 -18.28 2.99
CA LEU A 3 -5.99 -17.34 2.30
C LEU A 3 -5.43 -15.91 2.27
N LEU A 4 -4.89 -15.41 3.40
CA LEU A 4 -4.22 -14.12 3.49
C LEU A 4 -2.97 -14.10 2.61
N ASN A 5 -2.15 -15.15 2.65
CA ASN A 5 -0.94 -15.24 1.83
C ASN A 5 -1.27 -15.25 0.33
N SER A 6 -2.31 -15.99 -0.09
CA SER A 6 -2.77 -16.01 -1.47
C SER A 6 -3.23 -14.62 -1.94
N TYR A 7 -4.00 -13.92 -1.09
CA TYR A 7 -4.45 -12.55 -1.37
C TYR A 7 -3.28 -11.58 -1.51
N LEU A 8 -2.32 -11.61 -0.57
CA LEU A 8 -1.12 -10.77 -0.61
C LEU A 8 -0.22 -11.08 -1.82
N ASN A 9 -0.11 -12.35 -2.21
CA ASN A 9 0.63 -12.75 -3.40
C ASN A 9 -0.01 -12.17 -4.69
N GLY A 10 -1.33 -12.02 -4.73
CA GLY A 10 -2.02 -11.35 -5.83
C GLY A 10 -1.62 -9.87 -5.95
N ILE A 11 -1.57 -9.16 -4.83
CA ILE A 11 -1.09 -7.76 -4.76
C ILE A 11 0.37 -7.68 -5.22
N ASP A 12 1.23 -8.53 -4.67
CA ASP A 12 2.67 -8.55 -4.98
C ASP A 12 2.92 -8.84 -6.47
N THR A 13 2.10 -9.70 -7.09
CA THR A 13 2.15 -9.97 -8.53
C THR A 13 1.81 -8.72 -9.34
N GLY A 14 0.72 -8.02 -8.99
CA GLY A 14 0.34 -6.77 -9.65
C GLY A 14 1.42 -5.69 -9.53
N PHE A 15 2.00 -5.53 -8.34
CA PHE A 15 3.09 -4.60 -8.08
C PHE A 15 4.34 -4.90 -8.91
N ASN A 16 4.71 -6.18 -9.03
CA ASN A 16 5.87 -6.57 -9.83
C ASN A 16 5.67 -6.32 -11.33
N LEU A 17 4.45 -6.49 -11.84
CA LEU A 17 4.13 -6.15 -13.23
C LEU A 17 4.28 -4.65 -13.50
N MET A 18 3.75 -3.80 -12.61
CA MET A 18 3.85 -2.33 -12.73
C MET A 18 5.30 -1.84 -12.68
N ARG A 19 6.16 -2.46 -11.87
CA ARG A 19 7.60 -2.13 -11.83
C ARG A 19 8.36 -2.45 -13.12
N GLN A 20 7.83 -3.31 -13.98
CA GLN A 20 8.46 -3.63 -15.27
C GLN A 20 8.15 -2.58 -16.35
N GLU A 21 7.21 -1.68 -16.09
CA GLU A 21 6.90 -0.58 -16.99
C GLU A 21 7.99 0.50 -16.93
N LYS A 22 8.30 1.14 -18.06
CA LYS A 22 9.28 2.23 -18.15
C LYS A 22 8.72 3.55 -17.62
N GLN A 23 8.33 3.58 -16.35
CA GLN A 23 7.82 4.77 -15.69
C GLN A 23 8.75 5.19 -14.54
N ASP A 24 8.66 6.45 -14.12
CA ASP A 24 9.33 6.92 -12.93
C ASP A 24 8.60 6.46 -11.67
N VAL A 25 9.35 6.35 -10.57
CA VAL A 25 8.86 5.80 -9.30
C VAL A 25 7.53 6.42 -8.81
N PRO A 26 7.32 7.76 -8.85
CA PRO A 26 6.08 8.35 -8.36
C PRO A 26 4.84 7.82 -9.09
N GLN A 27 4.96 7.58 -10.41
CA GLN A 27 3.85 7.15 -11.25
C GLN A 27 3.52 5.69 -10.99
N VAL A 28 4.55 4.86 -10.80
CA VAL A 28 4.38 3.45 -10.40
C VAL A 28 3.64 3.36 -9.05
N ILE A 29 4.01 4.19 -8.06
CA ILE A 29 3.36 4.20 -6.74
C ILE A 29 1.87 4.62 -6.85
N ILE A 30 1.55 5.60 -7.71
CA ILE A 30 0.17 6.02 -7.96
C ILE A 30 -0.65 4.89 -8.61
N GLN A 31 -0.09 4.16 -9.57
CA GLN A 31 -0.76 3.01 -10.18
C GLN A 31 -1.02 1.88 -9.16
N MET A 32 -0.06 1.62 -8.28
CA MET A 32 -0.22 0.65 -7.19
C MET A 32 -1.37 1.06 -6.26
N ALA A 33 -1.53 2.35 -5.98
CA ALA A 33 -2.64 2.86 -5.18
C ALA A 33 -4.00 2.63 -5.86
N ALA A 34 -4.10 2.81 -7.18
CA ALA A 34 -5.31 2.51 -7.93
C ALA A 34 -5.68 1.02 -7.87
N LEU A 35 -4.71 0.13 -8.02
CA LEU A 35 -4.92 -1.32 -7.86
C LEU A 35 -5.46 -1.64 -6.46
N VAL A 36 -4.80 -1.12 -5.42
CA VAL A 36 -5.21 -1.35 -4.02
C VAL A 36 -6.61 -0.77 -3.74
N GLY A 37 -6.92 0.43 -4.25
CA GLY A 37 -8.24 1.03 -4.10
C GLY A 37 -9.35 0.23 -4.79
N SER A 38 -9.08 -0.38 -5.95
CA SER A 38 -10.04 -1.28 -6.61
C SER A 38 -10.33 -2.54 -5.77
N LEU A 39 -9.34 -2.98 -5.00
CA LEU A 39 -9.49 -4.10 -4.07
C LEU A 39 -10.33 -3.73 -2.85
N PHE A 40 -10.33 -2.46 -2.42
CA PHE A 40 -11.23 -1.95 -1.36
C PHE A 40 -12.67 -1.81 -1.85
N GLN A 41 -12.88 -1.51 -3.13
CA GLN A 41 -14.21 -1.42 -3.73
C GLN A 41 -14.88 -2.79 -3.91
N SER A 42 -14.10 -3.81 -4.26
CA SER A 42 -14.56 -5.19 -4.53
C SER A 42 -14.60 -6.09 -3.29
N ALA A 43 -14.46 -5.48 -2.12
CA ALA A 43 -13.92 -6.11 -0.92
C ALA A 43 -14.92 -6.97 -0.11
N ASP A 44 -16.14 -7.15 -0.60
CA ASP A 44 -17.19 -7.99 -0.01
C ASP A 44 -16.74 -9.43 0.32
N LEU A 45 -15.71 -9.95 -0.36
CA LEU A 45 -15.24 -11.35 -0.18
C LEU A 45 -13.94 -11.52 0.60
N HIS A 46 -13.13 -10.46 0.82
CA HIS A 46 -11.80 -10.58 1.43
C HIS A 46 -11.57 -9.71 2.67
N LEU A 47 -12.43 -8.73 2.96
CA LEU A 47 -12.34 -7.89 4.16
C LEU A 47 -12.50 -8.65 5.49
N PRO A 48 -13.39 -9.66 5.62
CA PRO A 48 -13.50 -10.44 6.84
C PRO A 48 -12.18 -11.15 7.22
N ILE A 49 -11.31 -11.41 6.25
CA ILE A 49 -10.00 -12.07 6.47
C ILE A 49 -9.11 -11.17 7.33
N PHE A 50 -9.05 -9.87 7.04
CA PHE A 50 -8.22 -8.93 7.80
C PHE A 50 -8.73 -8.74 9.22
N LEU A 51 -10.05 -8.64 9.41
CA LEU A 51 -10.68 -8.51 10.73
C LEU A 51 -10.51 -9.77 11.60
N GLU A 52 -10.75 -10.95 11.02
CA GLU A 52 -10.54 -12.24 11.68
C GLU A 52 -9.06 -12.38 12.09
N PHE A 53 -8.16 -12.01 11.20
CA PHE A 53 -6.74 -12.09 11.44
C PHE A 53 -6.26 -11.13 12.54
N TRP A 54 -6.74 -9.89 12.56
CA TRP A 54 -6.45 -8.96 13.67
C TRP A 54 -7.02 -9.44 15.00
N THR A 55 -8.21 -10.04 14.98
CA THR A 55 -8.84 -10.59 16.18
C THR A 55 -8.00 -11.74 16.76
N GLN A 56 -7.51 -12.65 15.90
CA GLN A 56 -6.63 -13.74 16.32
C GLN A 56 -5.28 -13.23 16.82
N ALA A 57 -4.67 -12.28 16.09
CA ALA A 57 -3.37 -11.72 16.44
C ALA A 57 -3.40 -10.91 17.76
N ASN A 58 -4.55 -10.32 18.12
CA ASN A 58 -4.71 -9.63 19.41
C ASN A 58 -4.78 -10.59 20.61
N HIS A 59 -5.13 -11.87 20.38
CA HIS A 59 -5.28 -12.86 21.44
C HIS A 59 -4.08 -13.82 21.56
N ASP A 60 -3.25 -13.98 20.52
CA ASP A 60 -2.09 -14.86 20.52
C ASP A 60 -0.81 -14.15 20.03
N PRO A 61 0.20 -13.95 20.91
CA PRO A 61 1.48 -13.35 20.54
C PRO A 61 2.26 -14.08 19.43
N HIS A 62 2.10 -15.40 19.27
CA HIS A 62 2.75 -16.15 18.19
C HIS A 62 2.07 -15.87 16.85
N ILE A 63 0.75 -15.69 16.85
CA ILE A 63 0.01 -15.26 15.66
C ILE A 63 0.38 -13.81 15.32
N TRP A 64 0.60 -12.96 16.31
CA TRP A 64 1.05 -11.57 16.11
C TRP A 64 2.38 -11.47 15.34
N GLU A 65 3.37 -12.30 15.66
CA GLU A 65 4.67 -12.30 14.95
C GLU A 65 4.52 -12.64 13.47
N ALA A 66 3.68 -13.63 13.15
CA ALA A 66 3.37 -13.97 11.76
C ALA A 66 2.52 -12.87 11.09
N ALA A 67 1.67 -12.18 11.86
CA ALA A 67 0.78 -11.14 11.37
C ALA A 67 1.44 -9.83 11.00
N ILE A 68 2.49 -9.45 11.74
CA ILE A 68 3.21 -8.21 11.48
C ILE A 68 4.21 -8.32 10.32
N ALA A 69 4.55 -9.55 9.90
CA ALA A 69 5.57 -9.79 8.88
C ALA A 69 5.21 -9.18 7.51
N PRO A 70 3.99 -9.36 6.95
CA PRO A 70 3.58 -8.67 5.73
C PRO A 70 3.63 -7.15 5.84
N TYR A 71 3.20 -6.60 6.98
CA TYR A 71 3.21 -5.17 7.25
C TYR A 71 4.64 -4.60 7.18
N ARG A 72 5.60 -5.24 7.85
CA ARG A 72 7.03 -4.88 7.78
C ARG A 72 7.63 -5.04 6.38
N ARG A 73 7.19 -6.08 5.65
CA ARG A 73 7.62 -6.32 4.26
C ARG A 73 7.20 -5.17 3.34
N TYR A 74 5.94 -4.72 3.40
CA TYR A 74 5.49 -3.58 2.59
C TYR A 74 6.19 -2.28 2.97
N GLN A 75 6.43 -2.03 4.26
CA GLN A 75 7.20 -0.83 4.68
C GLN A 75 8.62 -0.82 4.09
N SER A 76 9.27 -1.99 4.08
CA SER A 76 10.63 -2.13 3.53
C SER A 76 10.61 -1.98 2.00
N TYR A 77 9.65 -2.64 1.34
CA TYR A 77 9.43 -2.56 -0.10
C TYR A 77 9.25 -1.12 -0.60
N PHE A 78 8.35 -0.35 0.05
CA PHE A 78 8.14 1.04 -0.34
C PHE A 78 9.32 1.94 0.01
N ALA A 79 10.04 1.65 1.09
CA ALA A 79 11.27 2.38 1.41
C ALA A 79 12.36 2.18 0.35
N GLU A 80 12.55 0.96 -0.13
CA GLU A 80 13.48 0.65 -1.24
C GLU A 80 13.09 1.41 -2.50
N MET A 81 11.80 1.36 -2.86
CA MET A 81 11.29 2.07 -4.03
C MET A 81 11.45 3.59 -3.94
N ILE A 82 11.20 4.19 -2.77
CA ILE A 82 11.44 5.62 -2.55
C ILE A 82 12.92 5.95 -2.69
N GLN A 83 13.81 5.11 -2.16
CA GLN A 83 15.25 5.31 -2.32
C GLN A 83 15.68 5.24 -3.79
N GLU A 84 15.17 4.27 -4.55
CA GLU A 84 15.40 4.19 -6.00
C GLU A 84 14.93 5.47 -6.71
N GLY A 85 13.77 6.00 -6.34
CA GLY A 85 13.25 7.24 -6.92
C GLY A 85 14.11 8.46 -6.60
N ILE A 86 14.70 8.51 -5.40
CA ILE A 86 15.67 9.54 -4.99
C ILE A 86 16.96 9.41 -5.81
N ASP A 87 17.49 8.20 -5.95
CA ASP A 87 18.74 7.92 -6.67
C ASP A 87 18.60 8.23 -8.17
N GLN A 88 17.42 7.99 -8.74
CA GLN A 88 17.07 8.35 -10.13
C GLN A 88 16.77 9.85 -10.29
N GLY A 89 16.66 10.62 -9.19
CA GLY A 89 16.33 12.04 -9.19
C GLY A 89 14.86 12.38 -9.45
N SER A 90 13.96 11.39 -9.42
CA SER A 90 12.51 11.58 -9.58
C SER A 90 11.81 12.04 -8.29
N LEU A 91 12.38 11.74 -7.12
CA LEU A 91 11.90 12.14 -5.80
C LEU A 91 12.87 13.12 -5.12
N LEU A 92 12.34 13.93 -4.19
CA LEU A 92 13.15 14.75 -3.29
C LEU A 92 13.88 13.87 -2.26
N PRO A 93 15.08 14.29 -1.80
CA PRO A 93 15.85 13.53 -0.80
C PRO A 93 15.18 13.60 0.58
N VAL A 94 14.28 12.67 0.85
CA VAL A 94 13.57 12.48 2.13
C VAL A 94 14.05 11.21 2.84
N ASP A 95 13.68 11.01 4.10
CA ASP A 95 13.90 9.72 4.77
C ASP A 95 12.99 8.65 4.14
N ALA A 96 13.57 7.79 3.31
CA ALA A 96 12.86 6.75 2.58
C ALA A 96 12.12 5.76 3.49
N ARG A 97 12.66 5.44 4.67
CA ARG A 97 12.00 4.55 5.63
C ARG A 97 10.79 5.23 6.27
N LEU A 98 10.90 6.52 6.60
CA LEU A 98 9.76 7.28 7.12
C LEU A 98 8.67 7.38 6.05
N ALA A 99 9.02 7.74 4.82
CA ALA A 99 8.08 7.84 3.72
C ALA A 99 7.40 6.49 3.41
N GLY A 100 8.15 5.37 3.42
CA GLY A 100 7.59 4.03 3.28
C GLY A 100 6.58 3.67 4.38
N ARG A 101 6.86 4.05 5.64
CA ARG A 101 5.89 3.88 6.74
C ARG A 101 4.65 4.74 6.55
N VAL A 102 4.78 5.97 6.08
CA VAL A 102 3.65 6.88 5.80
C VAL A 102 2.76 6.31 4.70
N LEU A 103 3.34 5.79 3.62
CA LEU A 103 2.60 5.14 2.52
C LEU A 103 1.74 3.97 3.02
N VAL A 104 2.35 3.06 3.77
CA VAL A 104 1.64 1.90 4.31
C VAL A 104 0.57 2.32 5.32
N SER A 105 0.83 3.38 6.11
CA SER A 105 -0.16 3.91 7.07
C SER A 105 -1.37 4.50 6.37
N LEU A 106 -1.16 5.23 5.26
CA LEU A 106 -2.24 5.77 4.44
C LEU A 106 -3.08 4.64 3.83
N ALA A 107 -2.43 3.63 3.23
CA ALA A 107 -3.12 2.48 2.65
C ALA A 107 -3.96 1.72 3.70
N MET A 108 -3.41 1.49 4.90
CA MET A 108 -4.13 0.83 5.99
C MET A 108 -5.28 1.69 6.53
N GLY A 109 -5.09 3.01 6.60
CA GLY A 109 -6.15 3.95 7.00
C GLY A 109 -7.32 3.97 6.02
N MET A 110 -7.04 3.87 4.71
CA MET A 110 -8.08 3.76 3.69
C MET A 110 -8.80 2.41 3.75
N LEU A 111 -8.07 1.30 3.94
CA LEU A 111 -8.67 -0.01 4.18
C LEU A 111 -9.62 0.01 5.39
N MET A 112 -9.24 0.67 6.48
CA MET A 112 -10.11 0.82 7.65
C MET A 112 -11.36 1.66 7.36
N GLN A 113 -11.24 2.74 6.58
CA GLN A 113 -12.40 3.55 6.23
C GLN A 113 -13.34 2.81 5.28
N SER A 114 -12.81 2.05 4.32
CA SER A 114 -13.61 1.23 3.41
C SER A 114 -14.35 0.10 4.13
N LEU A 115 -13.85 -0.35 5.29
CA LEU A 115 -14.55 -1.29 6.16
C LEU A 115 -15.78 -0.64 6.83
N PHE A 116 -15.67 0.63 7.24
CA PHE A 116 -16.73 1.31 7.97
C PHE A 116 -17.83 1.85 7.06
N ASP A 117 -17.46 2.39 5.90
CA ASP A 117 -18.42 2.93 4.93
C ASP A 117 -17.97 2.65 3.49
N PRO A 118 -18.21 1.42 2.97
CA PRO A 118 -17.76 1.03 1.65
C PRO A 118 -18.34 1.87 0.50
N GLN A 119 -19.47 2.55 0.72
CA GLN A 119 -20.21 3.28 -0.32
C GLN A 119 -20.00 4.81 -0.26
N VAL A 120 -19.25 5.30 0.72
CA VAL A 120 -19.03 6.75 0.91
C VAL A 120 -18.34 7.42 -0.28
N THR A 121 -17.51 6.67 -1.00
CA THR A 121 -16.70 7.16 -2.12
C THR A 121 -16.35 6.01 -3.08
N ASP A 122 -15.77 6.36 -4.22
CA ASP A 122 -15.09 5.40 -5.09
C ASP A 122 -13.66 5.19 -4.57
N TRP A 123 -13.41 4.02 -3.98
CA TRP A 123 -12.14 3.76 -3.31
C TRP A 123 -10.94 3.68 -4.25
N GLN A 124 -11.16 3.35 -5.53
CA GLN A 124 -10.09 3.39 -6.53
C GLN A 124 -9.68 4.83 -6.81
N ILE A 125 -10.66 5.73 -6.99
CA ILE A 125 -10.42 7.16 -7.20
C ILE A 125 -9.79 7.78 -5.95
N GLU A 126 -10.34 7.52 -4.77
CA GLU A 126 -9.87 8.07 -3.49
C GLU A 126 -8.41 7.68 -3.21
N ALA A 127 -8.05 6.40 -3.41
CA ALA A 127 -6.69 5.91 -3.22
C ALA A 127 -5.70 6.56 -4.19
N THR A 128 -6.10 6.71 -5.46
CA THR A 128 -5.29 7.36 -6.50
C THR A 128 -5.03 8.82 -6.14
N GLN A 129 -6.08 9.58 -5.80
CA GLN A 129 -5.99 11.01 -5.49
C GLN A 129 -5.20 11.26 -4.19
N SER A 130 -5.42 10.42 -3.17
CA SER A 130 -4.65 10.46 -1.92
C SER A 130 -3.17 10.23 -2.17
N MET A 131 -2.84 9.26 -3.03
CA MET A 131 -1.47 8.97 -3.40
C MET A 131 -0.84 10.09 -4.22
N GLU A 132 -1.57 10.66 -5.19
CA GLU A 132 -1.11 11.82 -5.94
C GLU A 132 -0.80 13.00 -5.03
N LEU A 133 -1.65 13.27 -4.03
CA LEU A 133 -1.44 14.36 -3.08
C LEU A 133 -0.14 14.15 -2.29
N LEU A 134 0.07 12.93 -1.78
CA LEU A 134 1.28 12.58 -1.05
C LEU A 134 2.52 12.65 -1.96
N MET A 135 2.45 12.10 -3.17
CA MET A 135 3.53 12.14 -4.15
C MET A 135 3.84 13.57 -4.56
N LYS A 136 2.86 14.45 -4.80
CA LYS A 136 3.09 15.89 -5.05
C LYS A 136 3.86 16.57 -3.91
N GLY A 137 3.71 16.09 -2.68
CA GLY A 137 4.46 16.57 -1.52
C GLY A 137 5.95 16.19 -1.51
N ILE A 138 6.32 15.08 -2.14
CA ILE A 138 7.69 14.54 -2.13
C ILE A 138 8.33 14.43 -3.52
N ALA A 139 7.58 14.67 -4.59
CA ALA A 139 8.05 14.63 -5.96
C ALA A 139 8.93 15.84 -6.25
N ARG A 140 9.96 15.62 -7.06
CA ARG A 140 10.81 16.71 -7.52
C ARG A 140 10.03 17.56 -8.53
N ARG A 141 9.94 18.86 -8.30
CA ARG A 141 9.38 19.79 -9.28
C ARG A 141 10.37 19.93 -10.44
N LYS A 142 9.90 19.80 -11.68
CA LYS A 142 10.66 20.26 -12.84
C LYS A 142 10.64 21.79 -12.79
N GLU A 143 11.81 22.41 -12.61
CA GLU A 143 12.01 23.84 -12.83
C GLU A 143 11.91 24.18 -14.32
#